data_AF-A0A9E3DZ57-F1
#
_entry.id   AF-A0A9E3DZ57-F1
#
_cell.length_a   1.000
_cell.length_b   1.000
_cell.length_c   1.000
_cell.angle_alpha   90.00
_cell.angle_beta   90.00
_cell.angle_gamma   90.00
#
_symmetry.space_group_name_H-M   'P 1'
#
loop_
_entity.id
_entity.type
_entity.pdbx_description
1 polymer ?
#
loop_
_entity_poly.entity_id
_entity_poly.type
_entity_poly.pdbx_seq_one_letter_code
_entity_poly.pdbx_strand_id
1 'polypeptide(L)'
;MLLPGNSGPPWIRKGDSMPLASSTNYPLLDAFWTILEIFLWIVWIWVLIYVFIDIFRSRDLSGGAKALWFIFVLVIPLIGVLAYLIVRGGKMHERAVHQAQQQDQEFRRYVQDAAGSGTPADQLAKLADLRDRGVITPDEFEREKAKVLAA
;
A
#
# COMPACT_ATOMS: atom_id res chain seq x y z
N MET A 1 4.65 -62.54 18.94
CA MET A 1 3.92 -62.74 17.67
C MET A 1 2.58 -62.05 17.87
N LEU A 2 2.26 -60.87 17.32
CA LEU A 2 2.48 -60.29 15.99
C LEU A 2 2.97 -58.82 16.05
N LEU A 3 3.55 -58.37 14.92
CA LEU A 3 4.31 -57.13 14.66
C LEU A 3 3.44 -55.84 14.53
N PRO A 4 4.06 -54.64 14.46
CA PRO A 4 3.52 -53.37 14.95
C PRO A 4 2.70 -52.59 13.91
N GLY A 5 1.67 -51.89 14.39
CA GLY A 5 0.95 -50.87 13.62
C GLY A 5 1.86 -49.67 13.35
N ASN A 6 2.27 -49.56 12.09
CA ASN A 6 3.04 -48.49 11.45
C ASN A 6 2.65 -47.07 11.89
N SER A 7 3.41 -46.51 12.83
CA SER A 7 3.37 -45.10 13.21
C SER A 7 4.17 -44.25 12.20
N GLY A 8 3.53 -43.92 11.08
CA GLY A 8 4.02 -42.86 10.19
C GLY A 8 3.79 -41.49 10.85
N PRO A 9 4.78 -40.60 10.90
CA PRO A 9 4.66 -39.36 11.63
C PRO A 9 3.65 -38.39 10.95
N PRO A 10 2.94 -37.55 11.71
CA PRO A 10 1.75 -36.81 11.27
C PRO A 10 2.00 -35.69 10.25
N TRP A 11 3.26 -35.47 9.83
CA TRP A 11 3.67 -34.35 9.01
C TRP A 11 3.60 -34.59 7.50
N ILE A 12 3.13 -35.76 7.04
CA ILE A 12 2.84 -35.96 5.61
C ILE A 12 1.39 -35.58 5.32
N ARG A 13 1.10 -34.27 5.34
CA ARG A 13 -0.11 -33.72 4.70
C ARG A 13 0.16 -33.55 3.21
N LYS A 14 -0.66 -34.24 2.42
CA LYS A 14 -0.78 -34.14 0.97
C LYS A 14 -1.34 -32.74 0.62
N GLY A 15 -0.48 -31.71 0.68
CA GLY A 15 -0.93 -30.32 0.59
C GLY A 15 0.17 -29.25 0.60
N ASP A 16 1.44 -29.61 0.72
CA ASP A 16 2.54 -28.65 0.54
C ASP A 16 2.80 -28.41 -0.95
N SER A 17 1.77 -27.95 -1.67
CA SER A 17 1.98 -27.08 -2.81
C SER A 17 2.57 -25.80 -2.25
N MET A 18 3.90 -25.80 -2.06
CA MET A 18 4.64 -24.57 -1.81
C MET A 18 4.18 -23.58 -2.88
N PRO A 19 3.49 -22.48 -2.52
CA PRO A 19 3.35 -21.40 -3.46
C PRO A 19 4.80 -20.94 -3.68
N LEU A 20 5.39 -21.37 -4.78
CA LEU A 20 6.59 -20.75 -5.31
C LEU A 20 6.20 -19.28 -5.40
N ALA A 21 6.68 -18.50 -4.44
CA ALA A 21 6.52 -17.07 -4.42
C ALA A 21 7.27 -16.52 -5.64
N SER A 22 6.68 -16.64 -6.82
CA SER A 22 7.02 -15.90 -8.02
C SER A 22 6.40 -14.52 -7.93
N SER A 23 6.51 -13.87 -6.77
CA SER A 23 6.57 -12.42 -6.72
C SER A 23 7.98 -12.04 -7.15
N THR A 24 8.29 -12.21 -8.43
CA THR A 24 9.52 -11.66 -9.02
C THR A 24 9.33 -10.14 -9.09
N ASN A 25 9.38 -9.49 -7.93
CA ASN A 25 9.76 -8.09 -7.85
C ASN A 25 11.15 -8.04 -8.46
N TYR A 26 11.32 -7.28 -9.54
CA TYR A 26 12.61 -7.06 -10.17
C TYR A 26 13.16 -5.72 -9.69
N PRO A 27 13.63 -5.60 -8.42
CA PRO A 27 14.05 -4.32 -7.86
C PRO A 27 15.18 -3.67 -8.65
N LEU A 28 16.03 -4.46 -9.29
CA LEU A 28 17.09 -3.97 -10.18
C LEU A 28 16.53 -3.36 -11.47
N LEU A 29 15.49 -3.95 -12.05
CA LEU A 29 14.83 -3.43 -13.24
C LEU A 29 14.03 -2.16 -12.90
N ASP A 30 13.35 -2.16 -11.76
CA ASP A 30 12.61 -0.99 -11.27
C ASP A 30 13.55 0.18 -10.95
N ALA A 31 14.70 -0.10 -10.33
CA ALA A 31 15.75 0.89 -10.09
C ALA A 31 16.35 1.41 -11.41
N PHE A 32 16.61 0.53 -12.39
CA PHE A 32 17.06 0.94 -13.72
C PHE A 32 16.08 1.92 -14.37
N TRP A 33 14.77 1.62 -14.36
CA TRP A 33 13.75 2.52 -14.90
C TRP A 33 13.70 3.85 -14.16
N THR A 34 13.83 3.84 -12.83
CA THR A 34 13.84 5.06 -12.01
C THR A 34 15.06 5.94 -12.33
N ILE A 35 16.24 5.34 -12.45
CA ILE A 35 17.47 6.05 -12.83
C ILE A 35 17.35 6.60 -14.26
N LEU A 36 16.81 5.81 -15.19
CA LEU A 36 16.58 6.22 -16.58
C LEU A 36 15.59 7.40 -16.65
N GLU A 37 14.52 7.36 -15.86
CA GLU A 37 13.54 8.45 -15.77
C GLU A 37 14.18 9.73 -15.23
N ILE A 38 14.93 9.66 -14.12
CA ILE A 38 15.65 10.81 -13.56
C ILE A 38 16.67 11.36 -14.57
N PHE A 39 17.42 10.49 -15.25
CA PHE A 39 18.36 10.89 -16.30
C PHE A 39 17.64 11.62 -17.44
N LEU A 40 16.51 11.09 -17.91
CA LEU A 40 15.71 11.71 -18.95
C LEU A 40 15.17 13.08 -18.50
N TRP A 41 14.74 13.22 -17.24
CA TRP A 41 14.35 14.51 -16.66
C TRP A 41 15.48 15.53 -16.66
N ILE A 42 16.71 15.11 -16.31
CA ILE A 42 17.89 15.98 -16.35
C ILE A 42 18.18 16.42 -17.79
N VAL A 43 18.25 15.48 -18.74
CA VAL A 43 18.48 15.78 -20.16
C VAL A 43 17.39 16.70 -20.70
N TRP A 44 16.14 16.45 -20.33
CA TRP A 44 14.99 17.28 -20.72
C TRP A 44 15.17 18.74 -20.30
N ILE A 45 15.53 18.99 -19.03
CA ILE A 45 15.78 20.35 -18.52
C ILE A 45 16.96 21.00 -19.25
N TRP A 46 18.05 20.26 -19.47
CA TRP A 46 19.20 20.75 -20.21
C TRP A 46 18.87 21.15 -21.64
N VAL A 47 18.07 20.33 -22.35
CA VAL A 47 17.59 20.65 -23.70
C VAL A 47 16.76 21.93 -23.68
N LEU A 48 15.84 22.09 -22.73
CA LEU A 48 15.06 23.33 -22.60
C LEU A 48 15.96 24.55 -22.42
N ILE A 49 16.93 24.49 -21.49
CA ILE A 49 17.87 25.60 -21.26
C ILE A 49 18.68 25.90 -22.52
N TYR A 50 19.18 24.88 -23.21
CA TYR A 50 19.96 25.05 -24.43
C TYR A 50 19.14 25.71 -25.54
N VAL A 51 17.89 25.26 -25.73
CA VAL A 51 16.96 25.85 -26.69
C VAL A 51 16.63 27.29 -26.32
N PHE A 52 16.41 27.62 -25.04
CA PHE A 52 16.24 29.00 -24.62
C PHE A 52 17.46 29.86 -24.96
N ILE A 53 18.66 29.41 -24.61
CA ILE A 53 19.91 30.13 -24.92
C ILE A 53 20.05 30.34 -26.43
N ASP A 54 19.71 29.34 -27.24
CA ASP A 54 19.79 29.43 -28.70
C ASP A 54 18.79 30.47 -29.27
N ILE A 55 17.54 30.45 -28.81
CA ILE A 55 16.52 31.45 -29.17
C ILE A 55 16.98 32.85 -28.77
N PHE A 56 17.56 33.04 -27.58
CA PHE A 56 18.04 34.34 -27.15
C PHE A 56 19.27 34.80 -27.94
N ARG A 57 20.20 33.89 -28.23
CA ARG A 57 21.44 34.15 -28.97
C ARG A 57 21.19 34.47 -30.44
N SER A 58 20.11 33.96 -31.03
CA SER A 58 19.71 34.30 -32.39
C SER A 58 19.43 35.82 -32.49
N ARG A 59 20.28 36.54 -33.22
CA ARG A 59 20.11 37.99 -33.44
C ARG A 59 19.22 38.29 -34.64
N ASP A 60 18.96 37.26 -35.45
CA ASP A 60 18.19 37.34 -36.69
C ASP A 60 16.67 37.22 -36.46
N LEU A 61 16.24 36.80 -35.25
CA LEU A 61 14.83 36.67 -34.88
C LEU A 61 14.32 37.96 -34.23
N SER A 62 13.24 38.51 -34.78
CA SER A 62 12.52 39.64 -34.17
C SER A 62 11.96 39.25 -32.79
N GLY A 63 11.79 40.23 -31.89
CA GLY A 63 11.33 39.97 -30.52
C GLY A 63 10.02 39.17 -30.43
N GLY A 64 9.09 39.39 -31.36
CA GLY A 64 7.84 38.63 -31.46
C GLY A 64 8.05 37.18 -31.88
N ALA A 65 8.98 36.90 -32.80
CA ALA A 65 9.32 35.53 -33.18
C ALA A 65 9.95 34.77 -32.01
N LYS A 66 10.79 35.42 -31.20
CA LYS A 66 11.35 34.83 -29.98
C LYS A 66 10.26 34.47 -28.96
N ALA A 67 9.26 35.33 -28.78
CA ALA A 67 8.13 35.06 -27.90
C ALA A 67 7.28 33.86 -28.37
N LEU A 68 7.02 33.76 -29.68
CA LEU A 68 6.30 32.60 -30.24
C LEU A 68 7.07 31.29 -30.02
N TRP A 69 8.38 31.29 -30.28
CA TRP A 69 9.23 30.13 -30.04
C TRP A 69 9.29 29.75 -28.57
N PHE A 70 9.38 30.73 -27.67
CA PHE A 70 9.32 30.51 -26.23
C PHE A 70 8.05 29.78 -25.81
N ILE A 71 6.88 30.24 -26.30
CA ILE A 71 5.58 29.62 -26.00
C ILE A 71 5.53 28.20 -26.55
N PHE A 72 5.99 27.99 -27.79
CA PHE A 72 5.98 26.68 -28.42
C PHE A 72 6.82 25.65 -27.64
N VAL A 73 8.02 26.05 -27.22
CA VAL A 73 8.92 25.22 -26.39
C VAL A 73 8.31 24.92 -25.02
N LEU A 74 7.49 25.81 -24.47
CA LEU A 74 6.78 25.58 -23.20
C LEU A 74 5.57 24.64 -23.35
N VAL A 75 4.83 24.74 -24.46
CA VAL A 75 3.56 24.02 -24.65
C VAL A 75 3.78 22.57 -25.10
N ILE A 76 4.77 22.29 -25.96
CA ILE A 76 5.10 20.91 -26.37
C ILE A 76 5.32 19.95 -25.19
N PRO A 77 6.17 20.26 -24.18
CA PRO A 77 6.35 19.41 -23.00
C PRO A 77 5.02 19.05 -22.34
N LEU A 78 4.17 20.06 -22.15
CA LEU A 78 2.90 19.92 -21.46
C LEU A 78 1.98 18.96 -22.22
N ILE A 79 1.87 19.13 -23.54
CA ILE A 79 1.11 18.21 -24.40
C ILE A 79 1.69 16.80 -24.32
N GLY A 80 3.02 16.66 -24.34
CA GLY A 80 3.69 15.37 -24.22
C GLY A 80 3.36 14.64 -22.90
N VAL A 81 3.39 15.35 -21.77
CA VAL A 81 3.02 14.79 -20.46
C VAL A 81 1.54 14.42 -20.42
N LEU A 82 0.64 15.28 -20.91
CA LEU A 82 -0.79 14.99 -20.96
C LEU A 82 -1.08 13.76 -21.83
N ALA A 83 -0.47 13.67 -23.02
CA ALA A 83 -0.58 12.51 -23.89
C ALA A 83 -0.02 11.24 -23.21
N TYR A 84 1.13 11.33 -22.55
CA TYR A 84 1.70 10.22 -21.79
C TYR A 84 0.77 9.75 -20.66
N LEU A 85 0.19 10.68 -19.90
CA LEU A 85 -0.75 10.35 -18.83
C LEU A 85 -2.02 9.69 -19.37
N ILE A 86 -2.53 10.13 -20.53
CA ILE A 86 -3.68 9.49 -21.18
C ILE A 86 -3.32 8.06 -21.62
N VAL A 87 -2.12 7.85 -22.19
CA VAL A 87 -1.67 6.54 -22.68
C VAL A 87 -1.28 5.58 -21.53
N ARG A 88 -0.64 6.08 -20.47
CA ARG A 88 -0.04 5.27 -19.40
C ARG A 88 -0.88 5.23 -18.11
N GLY A 89 -1.72 6.24 -17.86
CA GLY A 89 -2.45 6.44 -16.62
C GLY A 89 -3.47 5.35 -16.27
N GLY A 90 -3.93 4.58 -17.27
CA GLY A 90 -4.90 3.49 -17.03
C GLY A 90 -4.39 2.36 -16.13
N LYS A 91 -3.06 2.11 -16.08
CA LYS A 91 -2.52 0.89 -15.45
C LYS A 91 -2.06 1.06 -14.00
N MET A 92 -2.15 2.25 -13.42
CA MET A 92 -1.75 2.50 -12.02
C MET A 92 -2.95 2.55 -11.09
N HIS A 93 -4.08 3.11 -11.55
CA HIS A 93 -5.26 3.28 -10.72
C HIS A 93 -5.88 1.94 -10.29
N GLU A 94 -5.90 0.97 -11.22
CA GLU A 94 -6.48 -0.35 -10.95
C GLU A 94 -5.68 -1.14 -9.91
N ARG A 95 -4.36 -1.01 -9.92
CA ARG A 95 -3.48 -1.66 -8.92
C ARG A 95 -3.58 -1.01 -7.55
N ALA A 96 -3.69 0.32 -7.49
CA ALA A 96 -3.88 1.05 -6.22
C ALA A 96 -5.23 0.69 -5.56
N VAL A 97 -6.30 0.58 -6.36
CA VAL A 97 -7.61 0.17 -5.87
C VAL A 97 -7.60 -1.28 -5.36
N HIS A 98 -6.98 -2.21 -6.09
CA HIS A 98 -6.86 -3.59 -5.64
C HIS A 98 -6.01 -3.73 -4.36
N GLN A 99 -4.92 -2.99 -4.24
CA GLN A 99 -4.09 -3.01 -3.03
C GLN A 99 -4.79 -2.38 -1.82
N ALA A 100 -5.51 -1.27 -2.00
CA ALA A 100 -6.30 -0.65 -0.94
C ALA A 100 -7.42 -1.58 -0.46
N GLN A 101 -8.11 -2.26 -1.39
CA GLN A 101 -9.15 -3.24 -1.04
C GLN A 101 -8.59 -4.45 -0.25
N GLN A 102 -7.39 -4.92 -0.57
CA GLN A 102 -6.76 -6.02 0.14
C GLN A 102 -6.36 -5.61 1.57
N GLN A 103 -5.77 -4.43 1.74
CA GLN A 103 -5.39 -3.90 3.06
C GLN A 103 -6.61 -3.64 3.95
N ASP A 104 -7.70 -3.12 3.38
CA ASP A 104 -8.97 -2.94 4.10
C ASP A 104 -9.55 -4.26 4.62
N GLN A 105 -9.46 -5.33 3.83
CA GLN A 105 -9.96 -6.65 4.23
C GLN A 105 -9.11 -7.26 5.36
N GLU A 106 -7.78 -7.12 5.28
CA GLU A 106 -6.87 -7.59 6.32
C GLU A 106 -7.05 -6.82 7.62
N PHE A 107 -7.20 -5.50 7.55
CA PHE A 107 -7.46 -4.66 8.71
C PHE A 107 -8.79 -4.99 9.39
N ARG A 108 -9.87 -5.20 8.60
CA ARG A 108 -11.17 -5.61 9.15
C ARG A 108 -11.10 -6.96 9.86
N ARG A 109 -10.37 -7.94 9.30
CA ARG A 109 -10.15 -9.24 9.95
C ARG A 109 -9.40 -9.09 11.25
N TYR A 110 -8.30 -8.32 11.25
CA TYR A 110 -7.53 -8.05 12.46
C TYR A 110 -8.39 -7.40 13.56
N VAL A 111 -9.21 -6.40 13.21
CA VAL A 111 -10.11 -5.75 14.17
C VAL A 111 -11.20 -6.70 14.67
N GLN A 112 -11.76 -7.56 13.81
CA GLN A 112 -12.75 -8.55 14.23
C GLN A 112 -12.15 -9.60 15.18
N ASP A 113 -10.95 -10.09 14.88
CA ASP A 113 -10.25 -11.06 15.73
C ASP A 113 -9.81 -10.42 17.07
N ALA A 114 -9.36 -9.16 17.03
CA ALA A 114 -8.98 -8.41 18.23
C ALA A 114 -10.17 -7.95 19.07
N ALA A 115 -11.35 -7.71 18.47
CA ALA A 115 -12.56 -7.32 19.18
C ALA A 115 -13.40 -8.53 19.65
N GLY A 116 -13.30 -9.68 18.98
CA GLY A 116 -14.03 -10.91 19.30
C GLY A 116 -13.45 -11.76 20.44
N SER A 117 -12.35 -11.31 21.06
CA SER A 117 -11.56 -12.08 22.04
C SER A 117 -11.82 -11.70 23.50
N GLY A 118 -13.01 -11.20 23.84
CA GLY A 118 -13.46 -11.10 25.23
C GLY A 118 -14.54 -12.13 25.50
N THR A 119 -14.17 -13.34 25.93
CA THR A 119 -15.18 -14.32 26.36
C THR A 119 -15.94 -13.76 27.57
N PRO A 120 -17.20 -14.16 27.83
CA PRO A 120 -17.92 -13.74 29.03
C PRO A 120 -17.13 -14.00 30.32
N ALA A 121 -16.31 -15.05 30.34
CA ALA A 121 -15.40 -15.34 31.46
C ALA A 121 -14.30 -14.28 31.64
N ASP A 122 -13.70 -13.78 30.56
CA ASP A 122 -12.67 -12.73 30.60
C ASP A 122 -13.27 -11.38 31.05
N GLN A 123 -14.51 -11.10 30.64
CA GLN A 123 -15.25 -9.91 31.09
C GLN A 123 -15.58 -9.98 32.59
N LEU A 124 -16.01 -11.14 33.08
CA LEU A 124 -16.26 -11.37 34.51
C LEU A 124 -14.98 -11.28 35.34
N ALA A 125 -13.85 -11.78 34.85
CA ALA A 125 -12.56 -11.67 35.51
C ALA A 125 -12.11 -10.20 35.64
N LYS A 126 -12.32 -9.39 34.60
CA LYS A 126 -12.02 -7.95 34.62
C LYS A 126 -12.93 -7.16 35.57
N LEU A 127 -14.21 -7.52 35.64
CA LEU A 127 -15.15 -6.94 36.60
C LEU A 127 -14.74 -7.27 38.05
N ALA A 128 -14.29 -8.50 38.33
CA ALA A 128 -13.83 -8.90 39.65
C ALA A 128 -12.58 -8.11 40.09
N ASP A 129 -11.62 -7.93 39.18
CA ASP A 129 -10.41 -7.15 39.44
C ASP A 129 -10.71 -5.65 39.71
N LEU A 130 -11.72 -5.07 39.04
CA LEU A 130 -12.15 -3.70 39.33
C LEU A 130 -12.80 -3.54 40.71
N ARG A 131 -13.55 -4.55 41.15
CA ARG A 131 -14.11 -4.60 42.51
C ARG A 131 -13.01 -4.69 43.55
N ASP A 132 -12.03 -5.56 43.34
CA ASP A 132 -10.94 -5.78 44.29
C ASP A 132 -10.02 -4.56 44.42
N ARG A 133 -9.90 -3.76 43.35
CA ARG A 133 -9.23 -2.46 43.38
C ARG A 133 -10.08 -1.34 43.97
N GLY A 134 -11.32 -1.62 44.38
CA GLY A 134 -12.26 -0.64 44.94
C GLY A 134 -12.76 0.40 43.94
N VAL A 135 -12.60 0.14 42.63
CA VAL A 135 -13.05 1.05 41.55
C VAL A 135 -14.56 0.97 41.38
N ILE A 136 -15.16 -0.19 41.67
CA ILE A 136 -16.60 -0.41 41.65
C ILE A 136 -17.05 -1.01 42.98
N THR A 137 -18.29 -0.70 43.36
CA THR A 137 -18.92 -1.23 44.57
C THR A 137 -19.40 -2.67 44.36
N PRO A 138 -19.59 -3.45 45.44
CA PRO A 138 -20.15 -4.81 45.35
C PRO A 138 -21.51 -4.87 44.65
N ASP A 139 -22.36 -3.85 44.86
CA ASP A 139 -23.69 -3.76 44.25
C ASP A 139 -23.61 -3.50 42.74
N GLU A 140 -22.62 -2.70 42.28
CA GLU A 140 -22.38 -2.46 40.87
C GLU A 140 -21.80 -3.68 40.17
N PHE A 141 -20.90 -4.42 40.85
CA PHE A 141 -20.35 -5.67 40.35
C PHE A 141 -21.45 -6.71 40.09
N GLU A 142 -22.37 -6.94 41.02
CA GLU A 142 -23.43 -7.93 40.85
C GLU A 142 -24.42 -7.54 39.74
N ARG A 143 -24.69 -6.24 39.54
CA ARG A 143 -25.52 -5.75 38.42
C ARG A 143 -24.88 -6.00 37.06
N GLU A 144 -23.59 -5.74 36.92
CA GLU A 144 -22.87 -5.94 35.64
C GLU A 144 -22.61 -7.42 35.36
N LYS A 145 -22.30 -8.22 36.39
CA LYS A 145 -22.20 -9.68 36.29
C LYS A 145 -23.49 -10.31 35.78
N ALA A 146 -24.65 -9.86 36.27
CA ALA A 146 -25.95 -10.35 35.80
C ALA A 146 -26.20 -10.05 34.31
N LYS A 147 -25.72 -8.90 33.80
CA LYS A 147 -25.84 -8.55 32.37
C LYS A 147 -24.93 -9.41 31.50
N VAL A 148 -23.69 -9.66 31.93
CA VAL A 148 -22.72 -10.49 31.20
C VAL A 148 -23.17 -11.97 31.16
N LEU A 149 -23.82 -12.45 32.22
CA LEU A 149 -24.38 -13.81 32.28
C LEU A 149 -25.71 -13.96 31.53
N ALA A 150 -26.37 -12.86 31.17
CA ALA A 150 -27.63 -12.86 30.43
C ALA A 150 -27.44 -12.63 28.91
N ALA A 151 -26.21 -12.37 28.46
CA ALA A 151 -25.81 -12.23 27.06
C ALA A 151 -25.40 -13.57 26.47
#